data_AF-A0A7V1PW36-F1
#
_entry.id   AF-A0A7V1PW36-F1
#
_cell.length_a   1.000
_cell.length_b   1.000
_cell.length_c   1.000
_cell.angle_alpha   90.00
_cell.angle_beta   90.00
_cell.angle_gamma   90.00
#
_symmetry.space_group_name_H-M   'P 1'
#
loop_
_entity.id
_entity.type
_entity.pdbx_description
1 polymer ?
#
loop_
_entity_poly.entity_id
_entity_poly.type
_entity_poly.pdbx_seq_one_letter_code
_entity_poly.pdbx_strand_id
1 'polypeptide(L)'
;YNVDILQCIAAGLLFLFVLRIIIKSDDKYNKIVFALAILIFLVSPLVWKIDWGKFFIIPIAAYFNKQYGSLFPLFPWLGFLFSGTVTAKLYLNARTNNNEKKFIMNLTIVGLAFALGGHFLLSGIFPENYRMIRPHPVFDILRLGWVLFLLGMFWYYAEYRNTKRSFVLDVGRESLLVYWLHLEIIYRHFWKGQSLVSAVNHKLNFIEAVMLVLIVATLMVLVAKIWGRFKKDYREPAAKLTFTIVSLCIIIFLIGF
;
A
#
# COMPACT_ATOMS: atom_id res chain seq x y z
N TYR A 1 -5.24 1.29 -19.91
CA TYR A 1 -3.99 1.31 -19.12
C TYR A 1 -4.31 2.00 -17.80
N ASN A 2 -4.46 1.22 -16.73
CA ASN A 2 -4.80 1.74 -15.40
C ASN A 2 -3.69 1.33 -14.44
N VAL A 3 -3.24 2.25 -13.60
CA VAL A 3 -2.26 1.93 -12.56
C VAL A 3 -2.99 1.33 -11.36
N ASP A 4 -2.68 0.08 -11.07
CA ASP A 4 -3.11 -0.61 -9.87
C ASP A 4 -2.15 -0.35 -8.69
N ILE A 5 -2.48 -0.89 -7.52
CA ILE A 5 -1.66 -0.66 -6.33
C ILE A 5 -0.27 -1.31 -6.44
N LEU A 6 -0.13 -2.44 -7.15
CA LEU A 6 1.14 -3.16 -7.29
C LEU A 6 2.11 -2.32 -8.12
N GLN A 7 1.64 -1.77 -9.23
CA GLN A 7 2.41 -0.85 -10.07
C GLN A 7 2.80 0.42 -9.29
N CYS A 8 1.87 0.98 -8.51
CA CYS A 8 2.16 2.14 -7.66
C CYS A 8 3.25 1.83 -6.61
N ILE A 9 3.15 0.69 -5.92
CA ILE A 9 4.13 0.26 -4.91
C ILE A 9 5.48 -0.02 -5.58
N ALA A 10 5.50 -0.74 -6.69
CA ALA A 10 6.71 -1.07 -7.43
C ALA A 10 7.44 0.21 -7.90
N ALA A 11 6.72 1.15 -8.51
CA ALA A 11 7.28 2.43 -8.93
C ALA A 11 7.83 3.24 -7.74
N GLY A 12 7.11 3.29 -6.63
CA GLY A 12 7.55 3.99 -5.42
C GLY A 12 8.77 3.38 -4.75
N LEU A 13 8.84 2.05 -4.66
CA LEU A 13 10.00 1.34 -4.11
C LEU A 13 11.22 1.47 -5.03
N LEU A 14 11.02 1.38 -6.36
CA LEU A 14 12.07 1.61 -7.34
C LEU A 14 12.63 3.03 -7.21
N PHE A 15 11.76 4.02 -7.05
CA PHE A 15 12.17 5.41 -6.82
C PHE A 15 13.02 5.54 -5.54
N LEU A 16 12.58 4.97 -4.41
CA LEU A 16 13.36 4.97 -3.17
C LEU A 16 14.70 4.25 -3.33
N PHE A 17 14.74 3.16 -4.07
CA PHE A 17 15.96 2.40 -4.35
C PHE A 17 16.96 3.21 -5.18
N VAL A 18 16.52 3.82 -6.28
CA VAL A 18 17.37 4.70 -7.11
C VAL A 18 17.86 5.89 -6.29
N LEU A 19 16.97 6.51 -5.52
CA LEU A 19 17.29 7.62 -4.63
C LEU A 19 18.36 7.22 -3.59
N ARG A 20 18.30 5.99 -3.07
CA ARG A 20 19.28 5.43 -2.14
C ARG A 20 20.64 5.18 -2.79
N ILE A 21 20.69 4.78 -4.06
CA ILE A 21 21.95 4.64 -4.81
C ILE A 21 22.64 5.99 -4.97
N ILE A 22 21.86 7.03 -5.27
CA ILE A 22 22.38 8.39 -5.48
C ILE A 22 22.83 9.03 -4.16
N ILE A 23 22.03 8.90 -3.09
CA ILE A 23 22.30 9.52 -1.79
C ILE A 23 22.93 8.51 -0.84
N LYS A 24 24.26 8.55 -0.74
CA LYS A 24 25.04 7.63 0.10
C LYS A 24 24.91 7.88 1.61
N SER A 25 24.64 9.12 2.02
CA SER A 25 24.52 9.48 3.44
C SER A 25 23.13 9.16 3.98
N ASP A 26 23.08 8.36 5.04
CA ASP A 26 21.81 7.97 5.70
C ASP A 26 21.00 9.18 6.16
N ASP A 27 21.64 10.16 6.81
CA ASP A 27 20.95 11.36 7.31
C ASP A 27 20.35 12.18 6.17
N LYS A 28 21.13 12.44 5.11
CA LYS A 28 20.65 13.17 3.92
C LYS A 28 19.51 12.43 3.24
N TYR A 29 19.63 11.11 3.08
CA TYR A 29 18.59 10.28 2.47
C TYR A 29 17.26 10.41 3.22
N ASN A 30 17.30 10.26 4.55
CA ASN A 30 16.08 10.34 5.37
C ASN A 30 15.45 11.72 5.36
N LYS A 31 16.26 12.80 5.42
CA LYS A 31 15.77 14.19 5.31
C LYS A 31 15.10 14.44 3.95
N ILE A 32 15.68 13.94 2.87
CA ILE A 32 15.14 14.09 1.51
C ILE A 32 13.83 13.29 1.37
N VAL A 33 13.77 12.03 1.83
CA VAL A 33 12.52 11.25 1.80
C VAL A 33 11.42 11.90 2.61
N PHE A 34 11.74 12.48 3.78
CA PHE A 34 10.79 13.24 4.58
C PHE A 34 10.28 14.50 3.85
N ALA A 35 11.18 15.28 3.25
CA ALA A 35 10.80 16.45 2.46
C ALA A 35 9.91 16.06 1.26
N LEU A 36 10.24 14.96 0.57
CA LEU A 36 9.46 14.44 -0.54
C LEU A 36 8.07 13.96 -0.10
N ALA A 37 7.94 13.33 1.07
CA ALA A 37 6.64 12.92 1.61
C ALA A 37 5.69 14.12 1.76
N ILE A 38 6.19 15.21 2.36
CA ILE A 38 5.44 16.46 2.52
C ILE A 38 5.13 17.09 1.15
N LEU A 39 6.16 17.20 0.29
CA LEU A 39 6.03 17.81 -1.03
C LEU A 39 4.96 17.11 -1.87
N ILE A 40 4.93 15.78 -1.86
CA ILE A 40 3.93 15.00 -2.62
C ILE A 40 2.52 15.35 -2.16
N PHE A 41 2.25 15.39 -0.86
CA PHE A 41 0.91 15.76 -0.38
C PHE A 41 0.52 17.18 -0.79
N LEU A 42 1.44 18.14 -0.72
CA LEU A 42 1.18 19.53 -1.10
C LEU A 42 0.97 19.73 -2.60
N VAL A 43 1.73 19.00 -3.43
CA VAL A 43 1.73 19.16 -4.89
C VAL A 43 0.67 18.29 -5.58
N SER A 44 0.20 17.22 -4.93
CA SER A 44 -0.83 16.32 -5.48
C SER A 44 -2.09 17.02 -6.03
N PRO A 45 -2.67 18.03 -5.37
CA PRO A 45 -3.83 18.76 -5.90
C PRO A 45 -3.53 19.49 -7.22
N LEU A 46 -2.30 19.99 -7.40
CA LEU A 46 -1.88 20.67 -8.63
C LEU A 46 -1.67 19.66 -9.76
N VAL A 47 -1.00 18.54 -9.47
CA VAL A 47 -0.77 17.45 -10.44
C VAL A 47 -2.10 16.91 -10.98
N TRP A 48 -3.13 16.86 -10.14
CA TRP A 48 -4.45 16.37 -10.55
C TRP A 48 -5.28 17.34 -11.39
N LYS A 49 -4.86 18.62 -11.51
CA LYS A 49 -5.51 19.59 -12.40
C LYS A 49 -4.97 19.53 -13.84
N ILE A 50 -3.79 18.94 -14.03
CA ILE A 50 -3.09 18.91 -15.31
C ILE A 50 -3.56 17.69 -16.11
N ASP A 51 -3.85 17.91 -17.39
CA ASP A 51 -4.08 16.84 -18.35
C ASP A 51 -2.73 16.31 -18.88
N TRP A 52 -2.24 15.25 -18.25
CA TRP A 52 -0.92 14.69 -18.55
C TRP A 52 -0.84 13.95 -19.88
N GLY A 53 -1.96 13.55 -20.50
CA GLY A 53 -1.92 12.91 -21.82
C GLY A 53 -1.64 13.89 -22.96
N LYS A 54 -1.64 15.20 -22.67
CA LYS A 54 -1.12 16.22 -23.60
C LYS A 54 0.41 16.24 -23.66
N PHE A 55 1.09 15.71 -22.64
CA PHE A 55 2.54 15.74 -22.51
C PHE A 55 3.20 14.37 -22.63
N PHE A 56 2.47 13.31 -22.25
CA PHE A 56 2.98 11.94 -22.24
C PHE A 56 2.02 10.97 -22.91
N ILE A 57 2.53 9.83 -23.36
CA ILE A 57 1.69 8.70 -23.76
C ILE A 57 0.81 8.24 -22.59
N ILE A 58 -0.40 7.78 -22.90
CA ILE A 58 -1.43 7.41 -21.90
C ILE A 58 -0.91 6.49 -20.78
N PRO A 59 -0.09 5.44 -21.05
CA PRO A 59 0.43 4.58 -19.99
C PRO A 59 1.26 5.32 -18.93
N ILE A 60 2.01 6.35 -19.34
CA ILE A 60 2.80 7.19 -18.43
C ILE A 60 1.91 8.23 -17.75
N ALA A 61 1.00 8.85 -18.50
CA ALA A 61 0.04 9.83 -17.97
C ALA A 61 -0.83 9.26 -16.82
N ALA A 62 -1.18 7.96 -16.89
CA ALA A 62 -1.96 7.26 -15.88
C ALA A 62 -1.28 7.17 -14.50
N TYR A 63 0.04 7.42 -14.39
CA TYR A 63 0.74 7.49 -13.11
C TYR A 63 0.55 8.83 -12.38
N PHE A 64 0.08 9.89 -13.05
CA PHE A 64 0.02 11.22 -12.41
C PHE A 64 -1.32 11.51 -11.75
N ASN A 65 -2.43 11.10 -12.38
CA ASN A 65 -3.77 11.33 -11.86
C ASN A 65 -4.76 10.24 -12.33
N LYS A 66 -6.04 10.38 -11.98
CA LYS A 66 -7.09 9.41 -12.32
C LYS A 66 -7.78 9.64 -13.68
N GLN A 67 -7.36 10.63 -14.46
CA GLN A 67 -8.07 11.05 -15.67
C GLN A 67 -8.21 9.93 -16.72
N TYR A 68 -7.25 9.01 -16.75
CA TYR A 68 -7.22 7.87 -17.67
C TYR A 68 -7.64 6.54 -17.03
N GLY A 69 -8.42 6.57 -15.94
CA GLY A 69 -8.96 5.36 -15.30
C GLY A 69 -8.06 4.69 -14.26
N SER A 70 -6.91 5.31 -13.96
CA SER A 70 -5.99 4.86 -12.93
C SER A 70 -6.63 4.89 -11.53
N LEU A 71 -6.49 3.82 -10.75
CA LEU A 71 -7.03 3.75 -9.38
C LEU A 71 -6.00 4.24 -8.37
N PHE A 72 -4.72 3.94 -8.61
CA PHE A 72 -3.59 4.25 -7.75
C PHE A 72 -2.49 5.02 -8.53
N PRO A 73 -2.72 6.29 -8.91
CA PRO A 73 -1.64 7.14 -9.41
C PRO A 73 -0.55 7.36 -8.35
N LEU A 74 0.62 7.86 -8.69
CA LEU A 74 1.70 8.18 -7.74
C LEU A 74 1.31 9.29 -6.76
N PHE A 75 0.49 10.24 -7.20
CA PHE A 75 0.03 11.37 -6.38
C PHE A 75 -1.41 11.10 -5.92
N PRO A 76 -1.72 11.04 -4.62
CA PRO A 76 -0.87 11.31 -3.45
C PRO A 76 -0.20 10.06 -2.85
N TRP A 77 -0.39 8.89 -3.46
CA TRP A 77 -0.09 7.59 -2.86
C TRP A 77 1.39 7.40 -2.44
N LEU A 78 2.34 7.98 -3.19
CA LEU A 78 3.76 7.98 -2.81
C LEU A 78 4.02 8.73 -1.50
N GLY A 79 3.22 9.74 -1.15
CA GLY A 79 3.34 10.46 0.12
C GLY A 79 3.16 9.52 1.31
N PHE A 80 2.23 8.56 1.21
CA PHE A 80 2.02 7.54 2.24
C PHE A 80 3.18 6.54 2.30
N LEU A 81 3.70 6.10 1.15
CA LEU A 81 4.85 5.19 1.09
C LEU A 81 6.10 5.82 1.72
N PHE A 82 6.36 7.10 1.41
CA PHE A 82 7.51 7.82 1.93
C PHE A 82 7.34 8.14 3.42
N SER A 83 6.13 8.51 3.85
CA SER A 83 5.81 8.66 5.27
C SER A 83 6.07 7.37 6.04
N GLY A 84 5.63 6.22 5.51
CA GLY A 84 5.91 4.91 6.10
C GLY A 84 7.41 4.59 6.18
N THR A 85 8.18 4.98 5.16
CA THR A 85 9.65 4.82 5.14
C THR A 85 10.32 5.64 6.24
N VAL A 86 9.91 6.90 6.41
CA VAL A 86 10.39 7.78 7.49
C VAL A 86 10.01 7.22 8.86
N THR A 87 8.73 6.85 9.04
CA THR A 87 8.25 6.26 10.30
C THR A 87 9.02 4.99 10.66
N ALA A 88 9.31 4.12 9.68
CA ALA A 88 10.11 2.91 9.90
C ALA A 88 11.54 3.25 10.38
N LYS A 89 12.21 4.24 9.78
CA LYS A 89 13.54 4.66 10.22
C LYS A 89 13.50 5.25 11.63
N LEU A 90 12.52 6.11 11.94
CA LEU A 90 12.36 6.69 13.27
C LEU A 90 12.09 5.63 14.33
N TYR A 91 11.25 4.63 14.01
CA TYR A 91 11.00 3.48 14.87
C TYR A 91 12.29 2.67 15.14
N LEU A 92 13.07 2.37 14.10
CA LEU A 92 14.35 1.65 14.25
C LEU A 92 15.33 2.42 15.15
N ASN A 93 15.44 3.73 14.99
CA ASN A 93 16.27 4.57 15.86
C ASN A 93 15.76 4.55 17.32
N ALA A 94 14.45 4.64 17.52
CA ALA A 94 13.85 4.55 18.86
C ALA A 94 14.14 3.18 19.51
N ARG A 95 14.10 2.10 18.71
CA ARG A 95 14.46 0.75 19.12
C ARG A 95 15.90 0.60 19.56
N THR A 96 16.85 1.11 18.79
CA THR A 96 18.27 1.11 19.17
C THR A 96 18.51 1.85 20.49
N ASN A 97 17.72 2.90 20.76
CA ASN A 97 17.83 3.70 21.97
C ASN A 97 16.90 3.24 23.12
N ASN A 98 16.28 2.05 23.03
CA ASN A 98 15.33 1.52 24.03
C ASN A 98 14.14 2.45 24.35
N ASN A 99 13.74 3.28 23.38
CA ASN A 99 12.68 4.29 23.49
C ASN A 99 11.44 3.96 22.64
N GLU A 100 11.26 2.69 22.23
CA GLU A 100 10.17 2.25 21.35
C GLU A 100 8.79 2.65 21.85
N LYS A 101 8.49 2.36 23.13
CA LYS A 101 7.18 2.61 23.72
C LYS A 101 6.84 4.10 23.72
N LYS A 102 7.82 4.97 24.01
CA LYS A 102 7.65 6.43 23.97
C LYS A 102 7.44 6.93 22.54
N PHE A 103 8.20 6.40 21.59
CA PHE A 103 8.03 6.74 20.18
C PHE A 103 6.65 6.34 19.66
N ILE A 104 6.19 5.11 19.94
CA ILE A 104 4.88 4.63 19.52
C ILE A 104 3.75 5.42 20.19
N MET A 105 3.88 5.75 21.46
CA MET A 105 2.91 6.63 22.15
C MET A 105 2.79 7.98 21.43
N ASN A 106 3.92 8.65 21.18
CA ASN A 106 3.94 9.93 20.48
C ASN A 106 3.37 9.79 19.07
N LEU A 107 3.72 8.73 18.34
CA LEU A 107 3.22 8.44 17.01
C LEU A 107 1.69 8.27 17.01
N THR A 108 1.14 7.60 18.03
CA THR A 108 -0.30 7.38 18.19
C THR A 108 -1.02 8.69 18.46
N ILE A 109 -0.48 9.53 19.35
CA ILE A 109 -1.03 10.84 19.69
C ILE A 109 -1.00 11.77 18.47
N VAL A 110 0.13 11.84 17.76
CA VAL A 110 0.27 12.63 16.52
C VAL A 110 -0.69 12.12 15.44
N GLY A 111 -0.80 10.80 15.27
CA GLY A 111 -1.74 10.19 14.34
C GLY A 111 -3.20 10.57 14.65
N LEU A 112 -3.58 10.49 15.92
CA LEU A 112 -4.91 10.88 16.38
C LEU A 112 -5.16 12.39 16.16
N ALA A 113 -4.17 13.24 16.46
CA ALA A 113 -4.26 14.68 16.23
C ALA A 113 -4.44 15.01 14.75
N PHE A 114 -3.73 14.32 13.85
CA PHE A 114 -3.90 14.47 12.40
C PHE A 114 -5.28 13.99 11.92
N ALA A 115 -5.77 12.86 12.44
CA ALA A 115 -7.07 12.32 12.08
C ALA A 115 -8.22 13.25 12.52
N LEU A 116 -8.22 13.65 13.79
CA LEU A 116 -9.24 14.54 14.35
C LEU A 116 -9.13 15.96 13.80
N GLY A 117 -7.92 16.51 13.70
CA GLY A 117 -7.67 17.82 13.12
C GLY A 117 -8.08 17.88 11.65
N GLY A 118 -7.73 16.87 10.86
CA GLY A 118 -8.19 16.75 9.48
C GLY A 118 -9.72 16.65 9.37
N HIS A 119 -10.36 15.86 10.26
CA HIS A 119 -11.82 15.74 10.27
C HIS A 119 -12.50 17.06 10.60
N PHE A 120 -12.00 17.77 11.61
CA PHE A 120 -12.49 19.10 12.01
C PHE A 120 -12.33 20.14 10.89
N LEU A 121 -11.20 20.16 10.20
CA LEU A 121 -10.97 21.08 9.09
C LEU A 121 -11.90 20.79 7.90
N LEU A 122 -12.29 19.54 7.67
CA LEU A 122 -13.19 19.15 6.59
C LEU A 122 -14.68 19.30 6.94
N SER A 123 -15.06 19.31 8.22
CA SER A 123 -16.46 19.21 8.65
C SER A 123 -17.27 20.51 8.56
N GLY A 124 -16.69 21.67 8.27
CA GLY A 124 -17.53 22.87 8.05
C GLY A 124 -16.88 24.25 8.01
N ILE A 125 -15.56 24.41 8.23
CA ILE A 125 -14.92 25.74 8.23
C ILE A 125 -14.40 26.13 6.83
N PHE A 126 -14.14 25.15 5.96
CA PHE A 126 -13.52 25.37 4.65
C PHE A 126 -14.51 25.15 3.47
N PRO A 127 -14.39 25.94 2.38
CA PRO A 127 -15.26 25.92 1.19
C PRO A 127 -15.66 24.54 0.62
N GLU A 128 -16.81 24.47 -0.07
CA GLU A 128 -17.30 23.28 -0.81
C GLU A 128 -16.24 22.62 -1.72
N ASN A 129 -15.31 23.41 -2.28
CA ASN A 129 -14.20 22.91 -3.13
C ASN A 129 -13.30 21.87 -2.43
N TYR A 130 -13.29 21.84 -1.10
CA TYR A 130 -12.52 20.89 -0.29
C TYR A 130 -13.20 19.51 -0.14
N ARG A 131 -14.45 19.36 -0.61
CA ARG A 131 -15.25 18.12 -0.52
C ARG A 131 -15.17 17.23 -1.77
N MET A 132 -14.56 17.70 -2.87
CA MET A 132 -14.38 16.87 -4.07
C MET A 132 -13.45 15.68 -3.79
N ILE A 133 -13.73 14.53 -4.42
CA ILE A 133 -12.89 13.31 -4.40
C ILE A 133 -11.63 13.54 -5.27
N ARG A 134 -10.81 14.51 -4.86
CA ARG A 134 -9.50 14.86 -5.41
C ARG A 134 -8.50 14.88 -4.26
N PRO A 135 -7.22 14.60 -4.49
CA PRO A 135 -6.22 14.70 -3.45
C PRO A 135 -6.21 16.11 -2.90
N HIS A 136 -6.27 16.18 -1.59
CA HIS A 136 -6.29 17.42 -0.85
C HIS A 136 -5.40 17.22 0.37
N PRO A 137 -4.47 18.14 0.69
CA PRO A 137 -3.48 17.88 1.74
C PRO A 137 -4.12 17.59 3.09
N VAL A 138 -5.23 18.28 3.43
CA VAL A 138 -5.97 18.02 4.69
C VAL A 138 -6.61 16.63 4.69
N PHE A 139 -7.15 16.17 3.56
CA PHE A 139 -7.73 14.84 3.45
C PHE A 139 -6.65 13.75 3.48
N ASP A 140 -5.50 14.01 2.88
CA ASP A 140 -4.36 13.10 2.89
C ASP A 140 -3.73 13.00 4.29
N ILE A 141 -3.60 14.12 5.00
CA ILE A 141 -3.16 14.18 6.41
C ILE A 141 -4.15 13.44 7.32
N LEU A 142 -5.47 13.61 7.12
CA LEU A 142 -6.49 12.86 7.85
C LEU A 142 -6.27 11.36 7.69
N ARG A 143 -6.09 10.88 6.45
CA ARG A 143 -5.86 9.47 6.15
C ARG A 143 -4.55 8.97 6.75
N LEU A 144 -3.49 9.77 6.66
CA LEU A 144 -2.19 9.44 7.27
C LEU A 144 -2.32 9.35 8.79
N GLY A 145 -3.10 10.25 9.41
CA GLY A 145 -3.39 10.25 10.84
C GLY A 145 -4.01 8.93 11.31
N TRP A 146 -5.04 8.45 10.60
CA TRP A 146 -5.64 7.14 10.89
C TRP A 146 -4.65 5.99 10.75
N VAL A 147 -3.81 6.00 9.71
CA VAL A 147 -2.77 4.98 9.51
C VAL A 147 -1.77 4.96 10.68
N LEU A 148 -1.29 6.14 11.11
CA LEU A 148 -0.34 6.25 12.24
C LEU A 148 -0.97 5.85 13.57
N PHE A 149 -2.22 6.25 13.80
CA PHE A 149 -2.98 5.88 15.00
C PHE A 149 -3.19 4.36 15.08
N LEU A 150 -3.66 3.74 14.00
CA LEU A 150 -3.87 2.29 13.93
C LEU A 150 -2.55 1.52 14.06
N LEU A 151 -1.46 2.02 13.46
CA LEU A 151 -0.13 1.42 13.61
C LEU A 151 0.28 1.36 15.09
N GLY A 152 0.09 2.46 15.83
CA GLY A 152 0.39 2.50 17.26
C GLY A 152 -0.51 1.60 18.10
N MET A 153 -1.82 1.60 17.82
CA MET A 153 -2.78 0.71 18.48
C MET A 153 -2.41 -0.77 18.28
N PHE A 154 -2.11 -1.17 17.04
CA PHE A 154 -1.73 -2.55 16.74
C PHE A 154 -0.38 -2.93 17.34
N TRP A 155 0.56 -1.99 17.47
CA TRP A 155 1.81 -2.23 18.17
C TRP A 155 1.56 -2.56 19.65
N TYR A 156 0.74 -1.77 20.36
CA TYR A 156 0.36 -2.07 21.74
C TYR A 156 -0.39 -3.38 21.89
N TYR A 157 -1.29 -3.68 20.96
CA TYR A 157 -2.01 -4.96 20.93
C TYR A 157 -1.04 -6.14 20.75
N ALA A 158 -0.07 -6.01 19.84
CA ALA A 158 0.92 -7.04 19.58
C ALA A 158 1.81 -7.31 20.80
N GLU A 159 2.23 -6.24 21.48
CA GLU A 159 3.04 -6.30 22.71
C GLU A 159 2.25 -6.95 23.86
N TYR A 160 1.02 -6.49 24.10
CA TYR A 160 0.14 -7.05 25.15
C TYR A 160 -0.11 -8.55 24.96
N ARG A 161 -0.31 -8.99 23.72
CA ARG A 161 -0.55 -10.40 23.39
C ARG A 161 0.72 -11.24 23.26
N ASN A 162 1.90 -10.68 23.52
CA ASN A 162 3.20 -11.35 23.33
C ASN A 162 3.29 -12.07 21.98
N THR A 163 2.87 -11.37 20.93
CA THR A 163 2.58 -11.92 19.61
C THR A 163 3.86 -12.24 18.84
N LYS A 164 4.71 -13.14 19.36
CA LYS A 164 5.96 -13.53 18.67
C LYS A 164 5.70 -14.46 17.47
N ARG A 165 4.57 -15.17 17.46
CA ARG A 165 4.15 -16.13 16.41
C ARG A 165 2.62 -16.17 16.24
N SER A 166 2.03 -15.07 15.77
CA SER A 166 0.60 -15.09 15.38
C SER A 166 0.45 -15.28 13.88
N PHE A 167 -0.60 -16.01 13.50
CA PHE A 167 -1.03 -16.13 12.12
C PHE A 167 -1.26 -14.77 11.45
N VAL A 168 -1.64 -13.75 12.22
CA VAL A 168 -1.85 -12.39 11.72
C VAL A 168 -0.55 -11.80 11.18
N LEU A 169 0.58 -12.05 11.86
CA LEU A 169 1.90 -11.60 11.42
C LEU A 169 2.38 -12.39 10.20
N ASP A 170 2.11 -13.70 10.17
CA ASP A 170 2.46 -14.54 9.02
C ASP A 170 1.72 -14.07 7.76
N VAL A 171 0.43 -13.80 7.86
CA VAL A 171 -0.40 -13.29 6.76
C VAL A 171 0.02 -11.87 6.37
N GLY A 172 0.34 -11.01 7.34
CA GLY A 172 0.82 -9.65 7.08
C GLY A 172 2.13 -9.60 6.30
N ARG A 173 3.08 -10.51 6.58
CA ARG A 173 4.35 -10.63 5.84
C ARG A 173 4.14 -11.04 4.39
N GLU A 174 3.12 -11.84 4.12
CA GLU A 174 2.74 -12.29 2.78
C GLU A 174 1.58 -11.50 2.17
N SER A 175 1.31 -10.29 2.68
CA SER A 175 0.19 -9.46 2.24
C SER A 175 0.22 -9.14 0.74
N LEU A 176 1.40 -9.01 0.13
CA LEU A 176 1.55 -8.82 -1.32
C LEU A 176 1.09 -10.04 -2.11
N LEU A 177 1.46 -11.25 -1.66
CA LEU A 177 1.03 -12.51 -2.29
C LEU A 177 -0.48 -12.68 -2.15
N VAL A 178 -1.01 -12.46 -0.93
CA VAL A 178 -2.44 -12.49 -0.66
C VAL A 178 -3.17 -11.47 -1.55
N TYR A 179 -2.62 -10.26 -1.68
CA TYR A 179 -3.19 -9.22 -2.53
C TYR A 179 -3.26 -9.66 -3.99
N TRP A 180 -2.15 -10.09 -4.56
CA TRP A 180 -2.12 -10.52 -5.95
C TRP A 180 -3.04 -11.72 -6.19
N LEU A 181 -2.96 -12.74 -5.35
CA LEU A 181 -3.69 -13.99 -5.55
C LEU A 181 -5.21 -13.82 -5.41
N HIS A 182 -5.72 -13.03 -4.45
CA HIS A 182 -7.17 -12.84 -4.34
C HIS A 182 -7.74 -12.06 -5.53
N LEU A 183 -6.99 -11.11 -6.11
CA LEU A 183 -7.40 -10.43 -7.34
C LEU A 183 -7.43 -11.40 -8.53
N GLU A 184 -6.42 -12.25 -8.67
CA GLU A 184 -6.40 -13.28 -9.70
C GLU A 184 -7.59 -14.24 -9.57
N ILE A 185 -7.91 -14.68 -8.35
CA ILE A 185 -9.07 -15.56 -8.10
C ILE A 185 -10.40 -14.89 -8.44
N ILE A 186 -10.55 -13.61 -8.09
CA ILE A 186 -11.83 -12.89 -8.23
C ILE A 186 -12.04 -12.40 -9.67
N TYR A 187 -11.02 -11.80 -10.27
CA TYR A 187 -11.16 -11.04 -11.51
C TYR A 187 -10.65 -11.77 -12.76
N ARG A 188 -9.76 -12.76 -12.63
CA ARG A 188 -9.25 -13.46 -13.81
C ARG A 188 -10.25 -14.50 -14.32
N HIS A 189 -10.24 -14.69 -15.63
CA HIS A 189 -11.14 -15.57 -16.36
C HIS A 189 -10.78 -17.07 -16.23
N PHE A 190 -10.54 -17.56 -15.02
CA PHE A 190 -10.20 -18.96 -14.78
C PHE A 190 -11.40 -19.91 -14.96
N TRP A 191 -12.63 -19.42 -14.78
CA TRP A 191 -13.82 -20.26 -14.70
C TRP A 191 -14.53 -20.33 -16.06
N LYS A 192 -14.03 -21.20 -16.96
CA LYS A 192 -14.58 -21.39 -18.33
C LYS A 192 -14.64 -20.08 -19.13
N GLY A 193 -13.62 -19.23 -18.99
CA GLY A 193 -13.59 -17.92 -19.63
C GLY A 193 -14.43 -16.84 -18.94
N GLN A 194 -14.98 -17.10 -17.75
CA GLN A 194 -15.65 -16.12 -16.90
C GLN A 194 -14.81 -15.83 -15.65
N SER A 195 -14.85 -14.58 -15.17
CA SER A 195 -14.33 -14.22 -13.85
C SER A 195 -15.30 -14.67 -12.76
N LEU A 196 -14.82 -14.84 -11.52
CA LEU A 196 -15.70 -15.18 -10.40
C LEU A 196 -16.79 -14.11 -10.24
N VAL A 197 -16.45 -12.83 -10.43
CA VAL A 197 -17.40 -11.72 -10.45
C VAL A 197 -18.49 -11.91 -11.51
N SER A 198 -18.10 -12.28 -12.74
CA SER A 198 -19.06 -12.48 -13.83
C SER A 198 -19.90 -13.73 -13.67
N ALA A 199 -19.36 -14.80 -13.08
CA ALA A 199 -20.08 -16.05 -12.83
C ALA A 199 -21.14 -15.87 -11.73
N VAL A 200 -20.79 -15.09 -10.71
CA VAL A 200 -21.63 -14.81 -9.55
C VAL A 200 -22.64 -13.69 -9.81
N ASN A 201 -22.25 -12.66 -10.56
CA ASN A 201 -23.05 -11.52 -11.05
C ASN A 201 -24.23 -11.07 -10.16
N HIS A 202 -23.92 -10.59 -8.95
CA HIS A 202 -24.91 -10.09 -7.97
C HIS A 202 -26.01 -11.10 -7.56
N LYS A 203 -25.86 -12.39 -7.84
CA LYS A 203 -26.86 -13.43 -7.50
C LYS A 203 -26.74 -13.96 -6.08
N LEU A 204 -25.71 -13.59 -5.32
CA LEU A 204 -25.50 -14.11 -3.96
C LEU A 204 -26.41 -13.41 -2.96
N ASN A 205 -27.03 -14.22 -2.10
CA ASN A 205 -27.63 -13.72 -0.87
C ASN A 205 -26.54 -13.31 0.15
N PHE A 206 -26.89 -12.51 1.15
CA PHE A 206 -25.95 -12.00 2.16
C PHE A 206 -25.14 -13.13 2.84
N ILE A 207 -25.80 -14.21 3.22
CA ILE A 207 -25.15 -15.36 3.86
C ILE A 207 -24.16 -16.03 2.91
N GLU A 208 -24.53 -16.20 1.64
CA GLU A 208 -23.65 -16.79 0.63
C GLU A 208 -22.44 -15.90 0.34
N ALA A 209 -22.63 -14.57 0.32
CA ALA A 209 -21.55 -13.61 0.20
C ALA A 209 -20.58 -13.68 1.39
N VAL A 210 -21.10 -13.74 2.62
CA VAL A 210 -20.28 -13.92 3.83
C VAL A 210 -19.51 -15.24 3.79
N MET A 211 -20.17 -16.34 3.42
CA MET A 211 -19.51 -17.65 3.28
C MET A 211 -18.39 -17.62 2.23
N LEU A 212 -18.65 -17.02 1.07
CA LEU A 212 -17.64 -16.89 0.02
C LEU A 212 -16.42 -16.08 0.51
N VAL A 213 -16.65 -14.95 1.19
CA VAL A 213 -15.57 -14.14 1.77
C VAL A 213 -14.77 -14.95 2.78
N LEU A 214 -15.42 -15.72 3.66
CA LEU A 214 -14.75 -16.57 4.64
C LEU A 214 -13.93 -17.68 3.97
N ILE A 215 -14.45 -18.29 2.90
CA ILE A 215 -13.74 -19.32 2.13
C ILE A 215 -12.48 -18.73 1.50
N VAL A 216 -12.62 -17.62 0.76
CA VAL A 216 -11.48 -16.96 0.11
C VAL A 216 -10.48 -16.48 1.15
N ALA A 217 -10.92 -15.87 2.25
CA ALA A 217 -10.04 -15.42 3.32
C ALA A 217 -9.27 -16.59 3.95
N THR A 218 -9.94 -17.70 4.24
CA THR A 218 -9.30 -18.91 4.81
C THR A 218 -8.27 -19.48 3.84
N LEU A 219 -8.61 -19.58 2.55
CA LEU A 219 -7.68 -20.01 1.51
C LEU A 219 -6.44 -19.11 1.47
N MET A 220 -6.62 -17.78 1.50
CA MET A 220 -5.51 -16.83 1.50
C MET A 220 -4.61 -16.98 2.73
N VAL A 221 -5.19 -17.20 3.91
CA VAL A 221 -4.42 -17.45 5.14
C VAL A 221 -3.61 -18.75 5.04
N LEU A 222 -4.19 -19.80 4.47
CA LEU A 222 -3.49 -21.08 4.27
C LEU A 222 -2.32 -20.93 3.30
N VAL A 223 -2.55 -20.29 2.15
CA VAL A 223 -1.49 -20.04 1.15
C VAL A 223 -0.37 -19.19 1.76
N ALA A 224 -0.70 -18.11 2.46
CA ALA A 224 0.29 -17.26 3.14
C ALA A 224 1.13 -18.06 4.16
N LYS A 225 0.50 -18.94 4.95
CA LYS A 225 1.22 -19.79 5.91
C LYS A 225 2.13 -20.81 5.23
N ILE A 226 1.63 -21.50 4.20
CA ILE A 226 2.41 -22.52 3.47
C ILE A 226 3.61 -21.86 2.81
N TRP A 227 3.39 -20.76 2.09
CA TRP A 227 4.45 -20.01 1.42
C TRP A 227 5.45 -19.41 2.39
N GLY A 228 4.97 -18.82 3.49
CA GLY A 228 5.81 -18.24 4.54
C GLY A 228 6.70 -19.30 5.21
N ARG A 229 6.18 -20.51 5.48
CA ARG A 229 6.97 -21.64 5.98
C ARG A 229 7.98 -22.11 4.95
N PHE A 230 7.56 -22.30 3.70
CA PHE A 230 8.44 -22.74 2.62
C PHE A 230 9.64 -21.80 2.42
N LYS A 231 9.44 -20.48 2.44
CA LYS A 231 10.54 -19.50 2.37
C LYS A 231 11.50 -19.55 3.56
N LYS A 232 10.98 -19.90 4.74
CA LYS A 232 11.79 -20.02 5.96
C LYS A 232 12.66 -21.27 5.94
N ASP A 233 12.08 -22.38 5.53
CA ASP A 233 12.75 -23.69 5.54
C ASP A 233 13.65 -23.88 4.31
N TYR A 234 13.29 -23.28 3.16
CA TYR A 234 13.97 -23.43 1.87
C TYR A 234 14.22 -22.07 1.19
N ARG A 235 15.14 -21.28 1.75
CA ARG A 235 15.44 -19.93 1.25
C ARG A 235 15.95 -19.89 -0.19
N GLU A 236 16.92 -20.75 -0.55
CA GLU A 236 17.46 -20.77 -1.92
C GLU A 236 16.46 -21.29 -2.97
N PRO A 237 15.76 -22.42 -2.75
CA PRO A 237 14.75 -22.90 -3.69
C PRO A 237 13.61 -21.90 -3.88
N ALA A 238 13.15 -21.24 -2.81
CA ALA A 238 12.09 -20.26 -2.90
C ALA A 238 12.51 -19.01 -3.70
N ALA A 239 13.77 -18.56 -3.54
CA ALA A 239 14.31 -17.45 -4.33
C ALA A 239 14.42 -17.82 -5.82
N LYS A 240 14.95 -19.01 -6.13
CA LYS A 240 15.02 -19.52 -7.51
C LYS A 240 13.62 -19.65 -8.12
N LEU A 241 12.67 -20.22 -7.41
CA LEU A 241 11.28 -20.37 -7.87
C LEU A 241 10.65 -19.00 -8.15
N THR A 242 10.80 -18.04 -7.25
CA THR A 242 10.27 -16.68 -7.43
C THR A 242 10.91 -16.02 -8.65
N PHE A 243 12.24 -16.12 -8.79
CA PHE A 243 12.96 -15.56 -9.93
C PHE A 243 12.51 -16.19 -11.26
N THR A 244 12.34 -17.52 -11.29
CA THR A 244 11.85 -18.23 -12.47
C THR A 244 10.43 -17.79 -12.84
N ILE A 245 9.51 -17.73 -11.88
CA ILE A 245 8.13 -17.28 -12.13
C ILE A 245 8.13 -15.85 -12.66
N VAL A 246 8.84 -14.92 -12.02
CA VAL A 246 8.91 -13.52 -12.44
C VAL A 246 9.52 -13.41 -13.84
N SER A 247 10.62 -14.11 -14.12
CA SER A 247 11.26 -14.09 -15.42
C SER A 247 10.34 -14.63 -16.51
N LEU A 248 9.61 -15.72 -16.22
CA LEU A 248 8.67 -16.32 -17.14
C LEU A 248 7.47 -15.40 -17.39
N CYS A 249 6.94 -14.72 -16.37
CA CYS A 249 5.92 -13.68 -16.53
C CYS A 249 6.42 -12.51 -17.39
N ILE A 250 7.65 -12.05 -17.20
CA ILE A 250 8.24 -10.98 -18.04
C ILE A 250 8.37 -11.45 -19.49
N ILE A 251 8.83 -12.68 -19.71
CA ILE A 251 8.96 -13.26 -21.06
C ILE A 251 7.58 -13.36 -21.72
N ILE A 252 6.57 -13.91 -21.04
CA ILE A 252 5.19 -13.98 -21.56
C ILE A 252 4.67 -12.58 -21.89
N PHE A 253 4.88 -11.62 -21.00
CA PHE A 253 4.46 -10.23 -21.22
C PHE A 253 5.13 -9.60 -22.44
N LEU A 254 6.44 -9.82 -22.64
CA LEU A 254 7.18 -9.31 -23.80
C LEU A 254 6.80 -10.01 -25.11
N ILE A 255 6.40 -11.28 -25.05
CA ILE A 255 5.96 -12.07 -26.20
C ILE A 255 4.51 -11.71 -26.62
N GLY A 256 3.76 -11.02 -25.76
CA GLY A 256 2.49 -10.38 -26.14
C GLY A 256 1.29 -11.33 -26.25
N PHE A 257 1.11 -12.22 -25.27
CA PHE A 257 -0.13 -12.96 -25.05
C PHE A 257 -1.01 -12.30 -23.98
#